data_AF-A0A830EJX4-F1
#
_entry.id   AF-A0A830EJX4-F1
#
_cell.length_a   1.000
_cell.length_b   1.000
_cell.length_c   1.000
_cell.angle_alpha   90.00
_cell.angle_beta   90.00
_cell.angle_gamma   90.00
#
_symmetry.space_group_name_H-M   'P 1'
#
loop_
_entity.id
_entity.type
_entity.pdbx_description
1 polymer ?
#
loop_
_entity_poly.entity_id
_entity_poly.type
_entity_poly.pdbx_seq_one_letter_code
_entity_poly.pdbx_strand_id
1 'polypeptide(L)'
;MSVAGCATGDDAAGETETPSGAAPGGTEATPEGTKAGRENELPTATAQERPLVHIPAHQDGMRMVGMTEVGPYMVAMSYTLLHDFWVLAGQEKSYVRINDGQGLHLMATVWDPEYNQRIPLGSPPVEVRDAASGDSVAEKSLWPMLSQQMGPHFGDNVAFPDEGEYTVQLSFDPVSARQLGEYRGRFTDSVDAEFDLLFRTDITNNIRERFVDEAGQAGALEPMETNMKPNGSLPGVRALPGDHGGIVEGGAAKFVVQVLRKAPAGIDSSGPYLAVSARTPYNQYPLPFMGLRATVSSAGEEVREPLKAAIHPELGYHYGAPFPAIAMGDEMTLEVGAPPQIARHRGYQTAFLEFDDMTLTLGEQ
;
A
#
# COMPACT_ATOMS: atom_id res chain seq x y z
N MET A 1 -39.62 5.35 43.59
CA MET A 1 -40.72 4.61 44.25
C MET A 1 -40.55 3.13 43.94
N SER A 2 -40.99 2.24 44.82
CA SER A 2 -40.67 0.79 44.75
C SER A 2 -41.92 -0.08 44.97
N VAL A 3 -42.05 -1.18 44.20
CA VAL A 3 -42.86 -2.40 44.46
C VAL A 3 -42.19 -3.54 43.64
N ALA A 4 -41.82 -4.76 44.06
CA ALA A 4 -41.87 -5.53 45.32
C ALA A 4 -42.94 -6.65 45.44
N GLY A 5 -42.59 -7.87 45.02
CA GLY A 5 -43.27 -9.15 45.37
C GLY A 5 -44.46 -9.55 44.48
N CYS A 6 -44.98 -10.79 44.49
CA CYS A 6 -44.59 -12.12 45.04
C CYS A 6 -45.43 -13.17 44.24
N ALA A 7 -45.04 -14.42 43.92
CA ALA A 7 -44.35 -15.52 44.62
C ALA A 7 -45.29 -16.53 45.36
N THR A 8 -45.66 -17.61 44.66
CA THR A 8 -46.17 -18.95 45.10
C THR A 8 -45.89 -19.93 43.93
N GLY A 9 -45.55 -21.22 44.04
CA GLY A 9 -45.72 -22.21 45.12
C GLY A 9 -46.99 -23.04 44.88
N ASP A 10 -47.00 -24.38 44.82
CA ASP A 10 -45.92 -25.41 44.87
C ASP A 10 -46.48 -26.74 44.26
N ASP A 11 -45.92 -27.90 44.63
CA ASP A 11 -46.36 -29.30 44.40
C ASP A 11 -45.94 -30.01 43.09
N ALA A 12 -45.91 -31.35 43.17
CA ALA A 12 -44.92 -32.18 42.47
C ALA A 12 -45.42 -33.58 42.04
N ALA A 13 -44.47 -34.38 41.51
CA ALA A 13 -44.56 -35.72 40.93
C ALA A 13 -45.21 -35.81 39.53
N GLY A 14 -44.67 -36.60 38.59
CA GLY A 14 -43.39 -37.31 38.63
C GLY A 14 -43.40 -38.57 37.77
N GLU A 15 -42.59 -38.60 36.70
CA GLU A 15 -42.39 -39.78 35.86
C GLU A 15 -40.93 -39.86 35.40
N THR A 16 -40.45 -41.07 35.16
CA THR A 16 -39.02 -41.39 34.97
C THR A 16 -38.68 -41.62 33.51
N GLU A 17 -37.59 -41.03 33.01
CA GLU A 17 -36.73 -41.70 32.03
C GLU A 17 -35.29 -41.14 32.02
N THR A 18 -34.32 -42.02 31.75
CA THR A 18 -32.88 -41.71 31.80
C THR A 18 -32.26 -41.66 30.40
N PRO A 19 -31.55 -40.57 30.02
CA PRO A 19 -30.61 -40.62 28.91
C PRO A 19 -29.26 -41.21 29.39
N SER A 20 -28.99 -42.45 29.00
CA SER A 20 -27.64 -43.01 29.00
C SER A 20 -26.90 -42.61 27.72
N GLY A 21 -25.59 -42.39 27.78
CA GLY A 21 -24.74 -42.22 26.60
C GLY A 21 -23.68 -41.14 26.74
N ALA A 22 -22.41 -41.56 26.75
CA ALA A 22 -21.26 -40.66 26.67
C ALA A 22 -20.40 -41.02 25.45
N ALA A 23 -19.65 -40.03 24.94
CA ALA A 23 -18.68 -40.12 23.84
C ALA A 23 -19.26 -40.35 22.42
N PRO A 24 -18.50 -40.04 21.35
CA PRO A 24 -17.17 -39.44 21.31
C PRO A 24 -17.15 -37.96 20.84
N GLY A 25 -16.01 -37.30 21.02
CA GLY A 25 -15.79 -35.95 20.49
C GLY A 25 -15.48 -35.98 18.99
N GLY A 26 -16.08 -35.06 18.24
CA GLY A 26 -15.73 -34.80 16.85
C GLY A 26 -14.60 -33.77 16.77
N THR A 27 -13.38 -34.20 16.44
CA THR A 27 -12.38 -33.29 15.88
C THR A 27 -12.80 -32.96 14.45
N GLU A 28 -13.32 -31.75 14.22
CA GLU A 28 -13.41 -31.22 12.85
C GLU A 28 -11.99 -31.07 12.30
N ALA A 29 -11.62 -31.95 11.38
CA ALA A 29 -10.36 -31.83 10.67
C ALA A 29 -10.44 -30.60 9.77
N THR A 30 -9.55 -29.63 10.00
CA THR A 30 -9.27 -28.59 9.00
C THR A 30 -8.95 -29.26 7.66
N PRO A 31 -9.53 -28.81 6.54
CA PRO A 31 -9.17 -29.36 5.23
C PRO A 31 -7.66 -29.27 5.00
N GLU A 32 -7.04 -30.37 4.60
CA GLU A 32 -5.62 -30.34 4.22
C GLU A 32 -5.45 -29.41 3.02
N GLY A 33 -4.76 -28.28 3.23
CA GLY A 33 -4.45 -27.34 2.16
C GLY A 33 -3.67 -28.04 1.06
N THR A 34 -4.29 -28.22 -0.10
CA THR A 34 -3.71 -28.98 -1.21
C THR A 34 -2.44 -28.28 -1.69
N LYS A 35 -1.32 -29.03 -1.73
CA LYS A 35 0.01 -28.50 -2.12
C LYS A 35 0.01 -27.72 -3.42
N ALA A 36 -0.90 -28.09 -4.34
CA ALA A 36 -1.20 -27.38 -5.58
C ALA A 36 -1.27 -25.85 -5.41
N GLY A 37 -1.84 -25.32 -4.32
CA GLY A 37 -1.93 -23.86 -4.09
C GLY A 37 -0.57 -23.17 -4.00
N ARG A 38 0.41 -23.76 -3.28
CA ARG A 38 1.79 -23.24 -3.20
C ARG A 38 2.62 -23.63 -4.42
N GLU A 39 2.39 -24.81 -4.99
CA GLU A 39 3.08 -25.28 -6.19
C GLU A 39 2.72 -24.48 -7.46
N ASN A 40 1.53 -23.84 -7.52
CA ASN A 40 1.12 -22.93 -8.60
C ASN A 40 1.70 -21.50 -8.52
N GLU A 41 2.35 -21.12 -7.41
CA GLU A 41 2.91 -19.76 -7.25
C GLU A 41 4.45 -19.74 -7.10
N LEU A 42 5.10 -20.90 -6.98
CA LEU A 42 6.47 -21.04 -7.47
C LEU A 42 6.47 -20.91 -9.01
N PRO A 43 7.60 -20.56 -9.66
CA PRO A 43 7.66 -20.36 -11.12
C PRO A 43 7.57 -21.70 -11.88
N THR A 44 6.35 -22.24 -11.97
CA THR A 44 5.98 -23.54 -12.54
C THR A 44 4.91 -23.38 -13.61
N ALA A 45 3.87 -22.59 -13.31
CA ALA A 45 3.08 -21.92 -14.33
C ALA A 45 3.98 -20.90 -15.04
N THR A 46 4.09 -21.02 -16.36
CA THR A 46 4.82 -20.05 -17.18
C THR A 46 4.21 -18.66 -16.99
N ALA A 47 5.02 -17.69 -16.54
CA ALA A 47 4.60 -16.32 -16.22
C ALA A 47 4.05 -15.51 -17.41
N GLN A 48 3.93 -16.14 -18.58
CA GLN A 48 3.54 -15.59 -19.87
C GLN A 48 2.04 -15.74 -20.16
N GLU A 49 1.30 -16.54 -19.38
CA GLU A 49 -0.15 -16.74 -19.53
C GLU A 49 -1.00 -16.02 -18.47
N ARG A 50 -0.38 -15.45 -17.42
CA ARG A 50 -1.10 -14.76 -16.33
C ARG A 50 -1.25 -13.26 -16.60
N PRO A 51 -2.37 -12.63 -16.22
CA PRO A 51 -2.51 -11.18 -16.19
C PRO A 51 -1.40 -10.53 -15.35
N LEU A 52 -0.81 -9.42 -15.81
CA LEU A 52 0.28 -8.74 -15.10
C LEU A 52 -0.14 -8.31 -13.68
N VAL A 53 -1.39 -7.87 -13.53
CA VAL A 53 -2.06 -7.66 -12.24
C VAL A 53 -3.13 -8.74 -12.08
N HIS A 54 -2.99 -9.57 -11.05
CA HIS A 54 -3.88 -10.69 -10.78
C HIS A 54 -4.15 -10.84 -9.27
N ILE A 55 -5.22 -11.54 -8.93
CA ILE A 55 -5.54 -11.89 -7.54
C ILE A 55 -4.50 -12.95 -7.06
N PRO A 56 -3.78 -12.74 -5.94
CA PRO A 56 -2.86 -13.73 -5.37
C PRO A 56 -3.63 -14.89 -4.74
N ALA A 57 -3.00 -16.06 -4.61
CA ALA A 57 -3.68 -17.25 -4.07
C ALA A 57 -4.07 -17.17 -2.60
N HIS A 58 -3.53 -16.21 -1.83
CA HIS A 58 -3.80 -16.04 -0.41
C HIS A 58 -3.82 -14.58 0.04
N GLN A 59 -4.49 -14.34 1.18
CA GLN A 59 -4.56 -13.10 1.94
C GLN A 59 -3.89 -13.32 3.29
N ASP A 60 -2.99 -12.44 3.70
CA ASP A 60 -2.32 -12.55 4.99
C ASP A 60 -3.04 -11.75 6.06
N GLY A 61 -3.29 -12.38 7.20
CA GLY A 61 -3.58 -11.65 8.43
C GLY A 61 -2.37 -10.81 8.86
N MET A 62 -2.60 -9.86 9.75
CA MET A 62 -1.54 -9.09 10.40
C MET A 62 -1.88 -8.82 11.88
N ARG A 63 -0.97 -8.15 12.58
CA ARG A 63 -1.18 -7.54 13.90
C ARG A 63 -0.84 -6.07 13.83
N MET A 64 -1.64 -5.24 14.49
CA MET A 64 -1.25 -3.87 14.80
C MET A 64 -0.32 -3.89 16.01
N VAL A 65 0.74 -3.10 15.97
CA VAL A 65 1.58 -2.78 17.13
C VAL A 65 0.98 -1.56 17.83
N GLY A 66 0.83 -0.46 17.08
CA GLY A 66 0.24 0.78 17.57
C GLY A 66 0.07 1.83 16.47
N MET A 67 -0.34 3.03 16.87
CA MET A 67 -0.32 4.24 16.04
C MET A 67 0.18 5.41 16.87
N THR A 68 0.94 6.32 16.27
CA THR A 68 1.46 7.52 16.93
C THR A 68 1.48 8.72 15.98
N GLU A 69 1.34 9.92 16.55
CA GLU A 69 1.43 11.20 15.83
C GLU A 69 2.83 11.77 16.01
N VAL A 70 3.46 12.16 14.89
CA VAL A 70 4.89 12.45 14.81
C VAL A 70 5.13 13.52 13.76
N GLY A 71 5.43 14.74 14.23
CA GLY A 71 5.50 15.93 13.37
C GLY A 71 4.18 16.14 12.61
N PRO A 72 4.18 16.19 11.26
CA PRO A 72 2.99 16.34 10.44
C PRO A 72 2.30 15.00 10.08
N TYR A 73 2.78 13.86 10.59
CA TYR A 73 2.30 12.53 10.20
C TYR A 73 1.55 11.80 11.33
N MET A 74 0.62 10.95 10.93
CA MET A 74 0.21 9.78 11.72
C MET A 74 0.92 8.55 11.14
N VAL A 75 1.49 7.72 12.02
CA VAL A 75 2.24 6.51 11.67
C VAL A 75 1.61 5.31 12.37
N ALA A 76 1.23 4.29 11.61
CA ALA A 76 0.71 3.03 12.13
C ALA A 76 1.70 1.90 11.86
N MET A 77 2.21 1.28 12.93
CA MET A 77 3.10 0.12 12.85
C MET A 77 2.33 -1.18 13.03
N SER A 78 2.68 -2.18 12.22
CA SER A 78 2.06 -3.49 12.15
C SER A 78 3.10 -4.57 11.82
N TYR A 79 2.74 -5.84 11.97
CA TYR A 79 3.58 -6.94 11.51
C TYR A 79 2.74 -8.12 10.99
N THR A 80 3.37 -8.95 10.16
CA THR A 80 2.88 -10.28 9.82
C THR A 80 4.02 -11.31 9.89
N LEU A 81 3.75 -12.56 9.49
CA LEU A 81 4.76 -13.59 9.32
C LEU A 81 5.83 -13.16 8.30
N LEU A 82 7.01 -13.77 8.31
CA LEU A 82 8.03 -13.51 7.29
C LEU A 82 7.44 -13.75 5.89
N HIS A 83 7.52 -12.73 5.02
CA HIS A 83 6.85 -12.70 3.71
C HIS A 83 7.91 -12.61 2.60
N ASP A 84 7.68 -13.27 1.47
CA ASP A 84 8.47 -13.07 0.26
C ASP A 84 8.02 -11.86 -0.57
N PHE A 85 8.97 -11.10 -1.13
CA PHE A 85 8.65 -9.93 -1.95
C PHE A 85 9.71 -9.64 -3.00
N TRP A 86 9.32 -8.85 -4.00
CA TRP A 86 10.17 -8.47 -5.13
C TRP A 86 10.59 -7.01 -5.00
N VAL A 87 11.88 -6.78 -4.78
CA VAL A 87 12.48 -5.44 -4.80
C VAL A 87 12.91 -5.12 -6.23
N LEU A 88 12.60 -3.90 -6.68
CA LEU A 88 13.10 -3.34 -7.94
C LEU A 88 14.09 -2.22 -7.63
N ALA A 89 15.35 -2.38 -8.07
CA ALA A 89 16.41 -1.40 -7.91
C ALA A 89 17.00 -1.05 -9.29
N GLY A 90 16.57 0.09 -9.84
CA GLY A 90 16.81 0.48 -11.22
C GLY A 90 16.13 -0.48 -12.20
N GLN A 91 16.93 -1.41 -12.73
CA GLN A 91 16.51 -2.50 -13.63
C GLN A 91 16.63 -3.88 -12.98
N GLU A 92 17.31 -3.99 -11.82
CA GLU A 92 17.51 -5.26 -11.14
C GLU A 92 16.28 -5.64 -10.32
N LYS A 93 15.80 -6.87 -10.52
CA LYS A 93 14.70 -7.48 -9.78
C LYS A 93 15.31 -8.50 -8.81
N SER A 94 15.30 -8.22 -7.51
CA SER A 94 15.74 -9.17 -6.49
C SER A 94 14.53 -9.74 -5.73
N TYR A 95 14.61 -11.02 -5.39
CA TYR A 95 13.57 -11.73 -4.65
C TYR A 95 14.06 -11.96 -3.23
N VAL A 96 13.41 -11.32 -2.25
CA VAL A 96 13.72 -11.51 -0.83
C VAL A 96 13.05 -12.80 -0.38
N ARG A 97 13.82 -13.88 -0.36
CA ARG A 97 13.38 -15.19 0.14
C ARG A 97 13.38 -15.19 1.67
N ILE A 98 12.35 -15.80 2.25
CA ILE A 98 12.31 -16.17 3.67
C ILE A 98 13.48 -17.14 3.97
N ASN A 99 14.36 -16.75 4.89
CA ASN A 99 15.37 -17.63 5.47
C ASN A 99 14.79 -18.35 6.69
N ASP A 100 15.25 -19.55 6.99
CA ASP A 100 14.84 -20.29 8.19
C ASP A 100 15.31 -19.54 9.46
N GLY A 101 14.37 -19.16 10.32
CA GLY A 101 14.65 -18.41 11.56
C GLY A 101 13.38 -17.89 12.23
N GLN A 102 13.54 -17.28 13.41
CA GLN A 102 12.47 -16.54 14.09
C GLN A 102 12.51 -15.07 13.64
N GLY A 103 11.35 -14.54 13.24
CA GLY A 103 11.27 -13.21 12.67
C GLY A 103 9.85 -12.75 12.33
N LEU A 104 9.74 -11.48 11.96
CA LEU A 104 8.52 -10.82 11.53
C LEU A 104 8.75 -10.07 10.22
N HIS A 105 7.72 -9.97 9.39
CA HIS A 105 7.67 -8.92 8.39
C HIS A 105 7.09 -7.66 9.06
N LEU A 106 7.96 -6.70 9.41
CA LEU A 106 7.56 -5.44 10.03
C LEU A 106 7.06 -4.47 8.96
N MET A 107 5.97 -3.77 9.24
CA MET A 107 5.30 -2.90 8.27
C MET A 107 4.83 -1.58 8.90
N ALA A 108 5.12 -0.46 8.24
CA ALA A 108 4.67 0.87 8.63
C ALA A 108 3.78 1.51 7.55
N THR A 109 2.68 2.15 7.97
CA THR A 109 1.86 3.02 7.11
C THR A 109 1.97 4.45 7.61
N VAL A 110 2.37 5.38 6.74
CA VAL A 110 2.54 6.81 7.05
C VAL A 110 1.53 7.63 6.25
N TRP A 111 0.81 8.54 6.91
CA TRP A 111 -0.10 9.45 6.25
C TRP A 111 -0.18 10.82 6.94
N ASP A 112 -0.53 11.83 6.16
CA ASP A 112 -0.99 13.12 6.68
C ASP A 112 -2.43 12.96 7.20
N PRO A 113 -2.70 13.25 8.49
CA PRO A 113 -4.03 13.04 9.09
C PRO A 113 -5.04 14.13 8.74
N GLU A 114 -4.61 15.29 8.22
CA GLU A 114 -5.47 16.44 7.94
C GLU A 114 -6.23 16.27 6.62
N TYR A 115 -5.52 15.86 5.56
CA TYR A 115 -6.09 15.57 4.23
C TYR A 115 -6.24 14.07 3.98
N ASN A 116 -5.91 13.23 4.97
CA ASN A 116 -6.05 11.78 4.98
C ASN A 116 -5.28 11.09 3.82
N GLN A 117 -4.07 11.57 3.50
CA GLN A 117 -3.27 11.10 2.37
C GLN A 117 -2.01 10.38 2.81
N ARG A 118 -1.77 9.19 2.26
CA ARG A 118 -0.47 8.52 2.42
C ARG A 118 0.62 9.29 1.71
N ILE A 119 1.76 9.45 2.38
CA ILE A 119 2.89 10.24 1.89
C ILE A 119 3.99 9.29 1.39
N PRO A 120 4.33 9.26 0.09
CA PRO A 120 5.42 8.43 -0.41
C PRO A 120 6.80 8.99 -0.01
N LEU A 121 7.40 8.39 1.00
CA LEU A 121 8.76 8.65 1.49
C LEU A 121 9.77 7.69 0.85
N GLY A 122 11.06 7.94 1.05
CA GLY A 122 12.13 6.98 0.71
C GLY A 122 12.08 5.72 1.59
N SER A 123 13.17 4.95 1.64
CA SER A 123 13.30 3.80 2.55
C SER A 123 13.58 4.29 3.99
N PRO A 124 12.62 4.31 4.94
CA PRO A 124 12.90 4.79 6.28
C PRO A 124 13.84 3.84 7.03
N PRO A 125 14.88 4.34 7.72
CA PRO A 125 15.62 3.56 8.69
C PRO A 125 14.69 2.95 9.76
N VAL A 126 15.01 1.74 10.18
CA VAL A 126 14.42 1.08 11.34
C VAL A 126 15.54 0.58 12.25
N GLU A 127 15.44 0.92 13.53
CA GLU A 127 16.23 0.28 14.58
C GLU A 127 15.29 -0.48 15.53
N VAL A 128 15.68 -1.71 15.87
CA VAL A 128 15.02 -2.57 16.84
C VAL A 128 15.99 -2.80 18.00
N ARG A 129 15.55 -2.52 19.23
CA ARG A 129 16.34 -2.67 20.46
C ARG A 129 15.64 -3.61 21.43
N ASP A 130 16.40 -4.38 22.21
CA ASP A 130 15.88 -5.09 23.37
C ASP A 130 15.37 -4.08 24.42
N ALA A 131 14.13 -4.23 24.91
CA ALA A 131 13.52 -3.24 25.80
C ALA A 131 14.10 -3.27 27.24
N ALA A 132 14.81 -4.33 27.64
CA ALA A 132 15.39 -4.48 28.97
C ALA A 132 16.87 -4.07 29.05
N SER A 133 17.66 -4.31 27.98
CA SER A 133 19.08 -3.88 27.92
C SER A 133 19.32 -2.61 27.10
N GLY A 134 18.45 -2.31 26.14
CA GLY A 134 18.63 -1.23 25.17
C GLY A 134 19.62 -1.54 24.03
N ASP A 135 20.17 -2.76 23.98
CA ASP A 135 21.09 -3.20 22.93
C ASP A 135 20.38 -3.25 21.57
N SER A 136 21.10 -2.86 20.51
CA SER A 136 20.57 -2.89 19.14
C SER A 136 20.58 -4.32 18.60
N VAL A 137 19.41 -4.78 18.15
CA VAL A 137 19.11 -6.14 17.69
C VAL A 137 19.07 -6.20 16.16
N ALA A 138 18.54 -5.15 15.52
CA ALA A 138 18.56 -4.98 14.07
C ALA A 138 18.55 -3.50 13.69
N GLU A 139 19.43 -3.12 12.76
CA GLU A 139 19.46 -1.80 12.12
C GLU A 139 19.38 -2.02 10.60
N LYS A 140 18.34 -1.50 9.95
CA LYS A 140 18.05 -1.69 8.52
C LYS A 140 17.34 -0.45 7.95
N SER A 141 16.93 -0.50 6.68
CA SER A 141 15.93 0.41 6.12
C SER A 141 14.76 -0.40 5.57
N LEU A 142 13.52 -0.02 5.88
CA LEU A 142 12.34 -0.66 5.30
C LEU A 142 12.21 -0.27 3.82
N TRP A 143 11.82 -1.22 2.97
CA TRP A 143 11.53 -0.93 1.57
C TRP A 143 10.21 -0.16 1.45
N PRO A 144 10.08 0.83 0.57
CA PRO A 144 8.77 1.25 0.08
C PRO A 144 8.14 0.06 -0.67
N MET A 145 6.91 -0.30 -0.31
CA MET A 145 6.22 -1.51 -0.79
C MET A 145 4.80 -1.20 -1.28
N LEU A 146 4.33 -2.01 -2.23
CA LEU A 146 2.98 -1.97 -2.77
C LEU A 146 2.34 -3.37 -2.70
N SER A 147 1.24 -3.50 -1.97
CA SER A 147 0.38 -4.70 -1.96
C SER A 147 -1.07 -4.32 -2.25
N GLN A 148 -1.87 -5.30 -2.68
CA GLN A 148 -3.28 -5.07 -3.04
C GLN A 148 -4.13 -4.70 -1.82
N GLN A 149 -3.98 -5.43 -0.71
CA GLN A 149 -4.76 -5.18 0.49
C GLN A 149 -4.26 -3.97 1.30
N MET A 150 -2.95 -3.78 1.45
CA MET A 150 -2.44 -2.68 2.28
C MET A 150 -2.21 -1.38 1.52
N GLY A 151 -2.01 -1.40 0.20
CA GLY A 151 -1.65 -0.20 -0.58
C GLY A 151 -0.17 0.18 -0.42
N PRO A 152 0.20 1.46 -0.61
CA PRO A 152 1.57 1.94 -0.43
C PRO A 152 1.95 1.99 1.06
N HIS A 153 2.96 1.22 1.46
CA HIS A 153 3.44 1.10 2.83
C HIS A 153 4.97 0.94 2.84
N PHE A 154 5.57 0.78 4.01
CA PHE A 154 6.99 0.41 4.15
C PHE A 154 7.08 -0.94 4.84
N GLY A 155 8.04 -1.80 4.48
CA GLY A 155 8.25 -3.06 5.16
C GLY A 155 9.55 -3.79 4.80
N ASP A 156 9.95 -4.71 5.69
CA ASP A 156 11.07 -5.63 5.49
C ASP A 156 10.98 -6.79 6.51
N ASN A 157 11.66 -7.89 6.22
CA ASN A 157 11.84 -9.01 7.13
C ASN A 157 12.93 -8.68 8.17
N VAL A 158 12.56 -8.77 9.45
CA VAL A 158 13.43 -8.59 10.62
C VAL A 158 13.48 -9.89 11.40
N ALA A 159 14.68 -10.36 11.71
CA ALA A 159 14.91 -11.52 12.58
C ALA A 159 15.03 -11.04 14.05
N PHE A 160 14.55 -11.87 14.97
CA PHE A 160 14.65 -11.63 16.41
C PHE A 160 15.43 -12.79 17.06
N PRO A 161 16.25 -12.54 18.10
CA PRO A 161 17.09 -13.57 18.70
C PRO A 161 16.29 -14.58 19.54
N ASP A 162 15.28 -14.10 20.28
CA ASP A 162 14.46 -14.84 21.24
C ASP A 162 13.04 -14.23 21.28
N GLU A 163 12.11 -14.80 22.06
CA GLU A 163 10.84 -14.12 22.41
C GLU A 163 11.07 -13.04 23.47
N GLY A 164 10.47 -11.86 23.31
CA GLY A 164 10.72 -10.73 24.20
C GLY A 164 9.93 -9.46 23.89
N GLU A 165 10.19 -8.43 24.69
CA GLU A 165 9.73 -7.05 24.49
C GLU A 165 10.86 -6.24 23.85
N TYR A 166 10.54 -5.52 22.77
CA TYR A 166 11.47 -4.77 21.96
C TYR A 166 10.96 -3.36 21.73
N THR A 167 11.84 -2.36 21.71
CA THR A 167 11.52 -1.00 21.27
C THR A 167 11.91 -0.86 19.80
N VAL A 168 11.00 -0.36 18.96
CA VAL A 168 11.24 -0.16 17.53
C VAL A 168 11.12 1.32 17.18
N GLN A 169 12.21 1.89 16.66
CA GLN A 169 12.30 3.27 16.20
C GLN A 169 12.30 3.31 14.67
N LEU A 170 11.52 4.21 14.09
CA LEU A 170 11.39 4.43 12.65
C LEU A 170 11.68 5.89 12.34
N SER A 171 12.74 6.15 11.56
CA SER A 171 13.12 7.51 11.15
C SER A 171 12.56 7.84 9.77
N PHE A 172 11.95 9.02 9.63
CA PHE A 172 11.33 9.49 8.40
C PHE A 172 12.02 10.76 7.91
N ASP A 173 12.69 10.65 6.76
CA ASP A 173 13.33 11.79 6.08
C ASP A 173 12.31 12.77 5.45
N PRO A 174 12.72 14.02 5.14
CA PRO A 174 11.89 15.01 4.46
C PRO A 174 11.36 14.51 3.10
N VAL A 175 10.14 14.94 2.74
CA VAL A 175 9.49 14.52 1.49
C VAL A 175 10.25 15.08 0.29
N SER A 176 10.85 14.20 -0.51
CA SER A 176 11.60 14.51 -1.73
C SER A 176 10.74 14.92 -2.92
N ALA A 177 9.45 14.56 -2.92
CA ALA A 177 8.47 15.05 -3.88
C ALA A 177 8.16 16.54 -3.62
N ARG A 178 7.90 17.32 -4.68
CA ARG A 178 7.58 18.75 -4.51
C ARG A 178 6.29 18.93 -3.69
N GLN A 179 6.41 19.66 -2.59
CA GLN A 179 5.29 19.99 -1.72
C GLN A 179 4.57 21.21 -2.31
N LEU A 180 3.35 21.03 -2.82
CA LEU A 180 2.57 22.06 -3.52
C LEU A 180 1.29 22.42 -2.75
N GLY A 181 0.74 23.61 -3.04
CA GLY A 181 -0.47 24.09 -2.37
C GLY A 181 -0.24 24.34 -0.88
N GLU A 182 -1.10 23.79 -0.03
CA GLU A 182 -1.04 23.92 1.43
C GLU A 182 0.02 23.01 2.07
N TYR A 183 0.53 22.00 1.36
CA TYR A 183 1.65 21.17 1.83
C TYR A 183 3.02 21.87 1.81
N ARG A 184 3.14 23.06 1.19
CA ARG A 184 4.43 23.76 1.01
C ARG A 184 5.16 24.02 2.33
N GLY A 185 6.23 23.26 2.58
CA GLY A 185 7.04 23.42 3.79
C GLY A 185 6.48 22.69 5.01
N ARG A 186 5.54 21.76 4.82
CA ARG A 186 4.93 20.94 5.88
C ARG A 186 5.79 19.72 6.24
N PHE A 187 6.54 19.19 5.27
CA PHE A 187 7.27 17.92 5.39
C PHE A 187 8.77 18.12 5.13
N THR A 188 9.39 19.10 5.79
CA THR A 188 10.79 19.52 5.56
C THR A 188 11.81 18.97 6.55
N ASP A 189 11.33 18.40 7.66
CA ASP A 189 12.14 18.05 8.81
C ASP A 189 12.15 16.51 8.97
N SER A 190 13.29 15.93 9.37
CA SER A 190 13.35 14.51 9.73
C SER A 190 12.64 14.29 11.07
N VAL A 191 11.89 13.20 11.21
CA VAL A 191 11.12 12.89 12.43
C VAL A 191 11.14 11.38 12.75
N ASP A 192 11.16 11.05 14.04
CA ASP A 192 11.27 9.67 14.53
C ASP A 192 9.97 9.22 15.23
N ALA A 193 9.53 7.99 14.94
CA ALA A 193 8.38 7.34 15.59
C ALA A 193 8.85 6.11 16.37
N GLU A 194 8.36 5.93 17.59
CA GLU A 194 8.77 4.84 18.48
C GLU A 194 7.58 3.97 18.91
N PHE A 195 7.78 2.66 18.98
CA PHE A 195 6.74 1.67 19.27
C PHE A 195 7.27 0.53 20.17
N ASP A 196 6.49 0.14 21.17
CA ASP A 196 6.73 -1.08 21.95
C ASP A 196 6.19 -2.31 21.21
N LEU A 197 7.05 -3.31 20.99
CA LEU A 197 6.77 -4.53 20.24
C LEU A 197 6.98 -5.77 21.10
N LEU A 198 5.89 -6.48 21.40
CA LEU A 198 5.95 -7.83 21.97
C LEU A 198 6.06 -8.88 20.86
N PHE A 199 7.19 -9.57 20.78
CA PHE A 199 7.41 -10.70 19.87
C PHE A 199 7.28 -12.03 20.64
N ARG A 200 6.23 -12.81 20.32
CA ARG A 200 5.98 -14.14 20.87
C ARG A 200 5.35 -15.08 19.84
N THR A 201 5.75 -16.35 19.84
CA THR A 201 5.38 -17.34 18.81
C THR A 201 3.91 -17.77 18.92
N ASP A 202 3.29 -17.70 20.11
CA ASP A 202 1.85 -17.94 20.27
C ASP A 202 0.99 -16.82 19.65
N ILE A 203 1.48 -15.58 19.64
CA ILE A 203 0.80 -14.45 18.99
C ILE A 203 0.92 -14.55 17.46
N THR A 204 2.12 -14.88 16.94
CA THR A 204 2.37 -15.02 15.50
C THR A 204 1.67 -16.24 14.90
N ASN A 205 1.64 -17.39 15.59
CA ASN A 205 0.89 -18.59 15.18
C ASN A 205 -0.63 -18.37 15.08
N ASN A 206 -1.16 -17.28 15.66
CA ASN A 206 -2.56 -16.86 15.51
C ASN A 206 -2.79 -15.91 14.31
N ILE A 207 -1.75 -15.57 13.54
CA ILE A 207 -1.88 -14.92 12.24
C ILE A 207 -2.26 -16.01 11.22
N ARG A 208 -3.30 -15.77 10.43
CA ARG A 208 -3.86 -16.76 9.49
C ARG A 208 -3.71 -16.29 8.05
N GLU A 209 -3.14 -17.15 7.22
CA GLU A 209 -3.32 -17.13 5.76
C GLU A 209 -4.78 -17.50 5.43
N ARG A 210 -5.39 -16.88 4.42
CA ARG A 210 -6.67 -17.29 3.83
C ARG A 210 -6.54 -17.43 2.32
N PHE A 211 -6.80 -18.62 1.78
CA PHE A 211 -6.82 -18.84 0.34
C PHE A 211 -7.98 -18.12 -0.36
N VAL A 212 -7.81 -17.83 -1.65
CA VAL A 212 -8.77 -17.09 -2.49
C VAL A 212 -9.15 -17.94 -3.70
N ASP A 213 -10.45 -18.10 -3.97
CA ASP A 213 -10.93 -18.98 -5.05
C ASP A 213 -10.66 -18.37 -6.45
N GLU A 214 -10.61 -17.04 -6.54
CA GLU A 214 -10.30 -16.28 -7.74
C GLU A 214 -8.79 -16.15 -8.05
N ALA A 215 -7.95 -16.96 -7.40
CA ALA A 215 -6.49 -16.96 -7.58
C ALA A 215 -6.03 -16.98 -9.05
N GLY A 216 -5.13 -16.06 -9.41
CA GLY A 216 -4.57 -15.92 -10.75
C GLY A 216 -5.48 -15.25 -11.78
N GLN A 217 -6.74 -14.94 -11.45
CA GLN A 217 -7.63 -14.18 -12.32
C GLN A 217 -7.24 -12.69 -12.38
N ALA A 218 -7.61 -12.00 -13.47
CA ALA A 218 -7.37 -10.57 -13.63
C ALA A 218 -8.21 -9.77 -12.62
N GLY A 219 -7.54 -9.05 -11.72
CA GLY A 219 -8.18 -8.36 -10.60
C GLY A 219 -7.16 -7.95 -9.54
N ALA A 220 -7.66 -7.37 -8.46
CA ALA A 220 -6.92 -7.19 -7.23
C ALA A 220 -7.84 -7.48 -6.04
N LEU A 221 -7.25 -7.86 -4.91
CA LEU A 221 -7.95 -7.89 -3.63
C LEU A 221 -8.38 -6.48 -3.23
N GLU A 222 -9.59 -6.38 -2.68
CA GLU A 222 -10.08 -5.13 -2.09
C GLU A 222 -9.11 -4.61 -1.00
N PRO A 223 -8.99 -3.28 -0.83
CA PRO A 223 -8.22 -2.70 0.26
C PRO A 223 -8.71 -3.21 1.62
N MET A 224 -7.79 -3.51 2.52
CA MET A 224 -8.12 -3.96 3.88
C MET A 224 -8.76 -2.81 4.66
N GLU A 225 -10.08 -2.89 4.86
CA GLU A 225 -10.81 -1.92 5.67
C GLU A 225 -10.29 -1.94 7.12
N THR A 226 -9.68 -0.82 7.51
CA THR A 226 -9.36 -0.50 8.90
C THR A 226 -9.77 0.94 9.13
N ASN A 227 -10.84 1.18 9.87
CA ASN A 227 -11.53 2.47 10.05
C ASN A 227 -10.71 3.58 10.76
N MET A 228 -9.39 3.39 10.85
CA MET A 228 -8.42 4.18 11.60
C MET A 228 -7.29 4.74 10.72
N LYS A 229 -7.16 4.33 9.45
CA LYS A 229 -6.12 4.81 8.51
C LYS A 229 -6.63 4.82 7.06
N PRO A 230 -6.13 5.70 6.18
CA PRO A 230 -6.52 5.71 4.77
C PRO A 230 -6.05 4.44 4.06
N ASN A 231 -6.84 3.94 3.11
CA ASN A 231 -6.47 2.81 2.26
C ASN A 231 -5.31 3.13 1.30
N GLY A 232 -5.04 4.41 1.03
CA GLY A 232 -3.97 4.86 0.13
C GLY A 232 -4.39 5.01 -1.33
N SER A 233 -5.67 4.88 -1.66
CA SER A 233 -6.20 5.22 -2.99
C SER A 233 -6.11 6.73 -3.23
N LEU A 234 -5.78 7.11 -4.47
CA LEU A 234 -5.77 8.51 -4.90
C LEU A 234 -7.19 9.04 -5.13
N PRO A 235 -7.42 10.37 -5.08
CA PRO A 235 -8.73 10.96 -5.34
C PRO A 235 -9.28 10.53 -6.71
N GLY A 236 -10.52 10.03 -6.74
CA GLY A 236 -11.17 9.58 -7.97
C GLY A 236 -11.29 10.72 -9.00
N VAL A 237 -11.25 10.38 -10.29
CA VAL A 237 -11.09 11.34 -11.42
C VAL A 237 -11.97 12.59 -11.31
N ARG A 238 -13.25 12.43 -10.96
CA ARG A 238 -14.24 13.52 -10.84
C ARG A 238 -14.03 14.47 -9.65
N ALA A 239 -13.12 14.14 -8.74
CA ALA A 239 -12.75 14.95 -7.57
C ALA A 239 -11.41 15.68 -7.74
N LEU A 240 -10.68 15.43 -8.85
CA LEU A 240 -9.44 16.14 -9.14
C LEU A 240 -9.72 17.56 -9.69
N PRO A 241 -8.95 18.58 -9.29
CA PRO A 241 -9.08 19.92 -9.83
C PRO A 241 -8.54 20.04 -11.27
N GLY A 242 -8.95 21.09 -11.97
CA GLY A 242 -8.56 21.37 -13.36
C GLY A 242 -9.52 20.77 -14.40
N ASP A 243 -9.20 21.00 -15.67
CA ASP A 243 -9.90 20.36 -16.79
C ASP A 243 -9.38 18.92 -16.94
N HIS A 244 -10.28 17.95 -17.13
CA HIS A 244 -9.89 16.55 -17.29
C HIS A 244 -9.32 16.30 -18.68
N GLY A 245 -8.03 15.94 -18.76
CA GLY A 245 -7.33 15.68 -20.01
C GLY A 245 -7.55 14.28 -20.57
N GLY A 246 -8.09 13.34 -19.79
CA GLY A 246 -8.34 11.96 -20.19
C GLY A 246 -7.59 10.93 -19.34
N ILE A 247 -7.61 9.66 -19.77
CA ILE A 247 -6.91 8.54 -19.14
C ILE A 247 -6.23 7.71 -20.22
N VAL A 248 -4.97 7.36 -20.02
CA VAL A 248 -4.25 6.38 -20.87
C VAL A 248 -3.70 5.24 -20.02
N GLU A 249 -3.48 4.09 -20.64
CA GLU A 249 -3.08 2.85 -19.97
C GLU A 249 -1.80 2.26 -20.60
N GLY A 250 -0.91 1.72 -19.76
CA GLY A 250 0.37 1.15 -20.19
C GLY A 250 1.07 0.46 -19.02
N GLY A 251 1.83 -0.61 -19.29
CA GLY A 251 2.48 -1.41 -18.24
C GLY A 251 1.54 -1.98 -17.18
N ALA A 252 0.26 -2.17 -17.53
CA ALA A 252 -0.88 -2.46 -16.65
C ALA A 252 -1.25 -1.36 -15.62
N ALA A 253 -0.66 -0.17 -15.71
CA ALA A 253 -1.06 1.02 -14.95
C ALA A 253 -2.10 1.87 -15.71
N LYS A 254 -2.79 2.75 -14.97
CA LYS A 254 -3.64 3.82 -15.53
C LYS A 254 -3.03 5.19 -15.20
N PHE A 255 -3.02 6.10 -16.15
CA PHE A 255 -2.48 7.46 -16.01
C PHE A 255 -3.61 8.47 -16.22
N VAL A 256 -4.09 9.06 -15.14
CA VAL A 256 -5.16 10.08 -15.16
C VAL A 256 -4.52 11.44 -15.39
N VAL A 257 -4.96 12.16 -16.43
CA VAL A 257 -4.41 13.46 -16.84
C VAL A 257 -5.35 14.60 -16.45
N GLN A 258 -4.81 15.64 -15.83
CA GLN A 258 -5.50 16.89 -15.50
C GLN A 258 -4.67 18.08 -16.02
N VAL A 259 -5.35 19.09 -16.55
CA VAL A 259 -4.75 20.37 -16.96
C VAL A 259 -5.30 21.48 -16.07
N LEU A 260 -4.43 22.06 -15.24
CA LEU A 260 -4.77 23.19 -14.38
C LEU A 260 -4.39 24.49 -15.11
N ARG A 261 -5.38 25.33 -15.44
CA ARG A 261 -5.18 26.59 -16.20
C ARG A 261 -4.22 27.60 -15.55
N LYS A 262 -3.88 27.40 -14.28
CA LYS A 262 -2.87 28.12 -13.52
C LYS A 262 -2.09 27.10 -12.70
N ALA A 263 -0.76 27.20 -12.68
CA ALA A 263 0.05 26.30 -11.88
C ALA A 263 -0.24 26.40 -10.35
N PRO A 264 -0.18 25.28 -9.61
CA PRO A 264 -0.33 25.27 -8.15
C PRO A 264 0.72 26.15 -7.44
N ALA A 265 0.38 26.65 -6.24
CA ALA A 265 1.35 27.32 -5.41
C ALA A 265 2.57 26.41 -5.15
N GLY A 266 3.77 26.95 -5.30
CA GLY A 266 5.04 26.18 -5.28
C GLY A 266 5.62 25.90 -6.68
N ILE A 267 4.88 26.19 -7.75
CA ILE A 267 5.40 26.28 -9.11
C ILE A 267 5.58 27.75 -9.49
N ASP A 268 6.78 28.14 -9.91
CA ASP A 268 7.06 29.48 -10.42
C ASP A 268 6.82 29.51 -11.94
N SER A 269 5.55 29.66 -12.33
CA SER A 269 5.13 29.86 -13.72
C SER A 269 3.73 30.50 -13.77
N SER A 270 3.52 31.37 -14.75
CA SER A 270 2.19 31.88 -15.13
C SER A 270 1.42 30.96 -16.07
N GLY A 271 2.07 29.92 -16.60
CA GLY A 271 1.47 28.98 -17.54
C GLY A 271 0.54 27.95 -16.88
N PRO A 272 -0.24 27.23 -17.71
CA PRO A 272 -0.96 26.04 -17.27
C PRO A 272 -0.02 24.94 -16.76
N TYR A 273 -0.53 24.05 -15.92
CA TYR A 273 0.20 22.93 -15.31
C TYR A 273 -0.45 21.60 -15.66
N LEU A 274 0.34 20.72 -16.26
CA LEU A 274 -0.03 19.34 -16.55
C LEU A 274 0.23 18.49 -15.30
N ALA A 275 -0.80 17.80 -14.80
CA ALA A 275 -0.70 16.85 -13.70
C ALA A 275 -1.10 15.45 -14.17
N VAL A 276 -0.19 14.49 -14.01
CA VAL A 276 -0.37 13.08 -14.36
C VAL A 276 -0.34 12.24 -13.08
N SER A 277 -1.46 11.59 -12.80
CA SER A 277 -1.65 10.74 -11.63
C SER A 277 -1.55 9.27 -12.09
N ALA A 278 -0.38 8.65 -11.89
CA ALA A 278 -0.10 7.26 -12.26
C ALA A 278 -0.58 6.29 -11.17
N ARG A 279 -1.39 5.28 -11.54
CA ARG A 279 -2.17 4.47 -10.59
C ARG A 279 -2.19 2.98 -10.91
N THR A 280 -2.40 2.16 -9.87
CA THR A 280 -2.86 0.77 -10.04
C THR A 280 -4.25 0.72 -10.67
N PRO A 281 -4.57 -0.27 -11.52
CA PRO A 281 -5.76 -0.23 -12.38
C PRO A 281 -7.08 -0.50 -11.65
N TYR A 282 -7.03 -1.14 -10.47
CA TYR A 282 -8.19 -1.48 -9.64
C TYR A 282 -8.29 -0.51 -8.44
N ASN A 283 -7.38 -0.63 -7.48
CA ASN A 283 -7.48 0.05 -6.17
C ASN A 283 -7.01 1.53 -6.20
N GLN A 284 -6.64 2.06 -7.36
CA GLN A 284 -6.23 3.45 -7.59
C GLN A 284 -5.06 3.95 -6.71
N TYR A 285 -4.20 3.04 -6.24
CA TYR A 285 -3.02 3.39 -5.44
C TYR A 285 -1.99 4.13 -6.31
N PRO A 286 -1.23 5.11 -5.76
CA PRO A 286 -0.17 5.78 -6.48
C PRO A 286 0.94 4.82 -6.89
N LEU A 287 1.55 5.09 -8.03
CA LEU A 287 2.80 4.47 -8.47
C LEU A 287 3.96 5.48 -8.30
N PRO A 288 4.66 5.48 -7.15
CA PRO A 288 5.71 6.45 -6.86
C PRO A 288 7.05 6.09 -7.52
N PHE A 289 7.97 7.06 -7.49
CA PHE A 289 9.37 6.91 -7.91
C PHE A 289 9.55 6.49 -9.38
N MET A 290 8.64 6.93 -10.26
CA MET A 290 8.78 6.83 -11.71
C MET A 290 9.61 7.99 -12.28
N GLY A 291 10.27 7.75 -13.41
CA GLY A 291 10.75 8.81 -14.29
C GLY A 291 9.76 9.04 -15.42
N LEU A 292 9.01 10.14 -15.39
CA LEU A 292 8.01 10.49 -16.42
C LEU A 292 8.42 11.74 -17.21
N ARG A 293 8.00 11.79 -18.48
CA ARG A 293 8.11 12.96 -19.36
C ARG A 293 6.85 13.06 -20.22
N ALA A 294 6.36 14.26 -20.47
CA ALA A 294 5.29 14.48 -21.44
C ALA A 294 5.76 15.37 -22.59
N THR A 295 5.26 15.06 -23.77
CA THR A 295 5.38 15.83 -25.01
C THR A 295 3.99 16.31 -25.39
N VAL A 296 3.81 17.61 -25.62
CA VAL A 296 2.52 18.25 -25.95
C VAL A 296 2.68 19.00 -27.26
N SER A 297 1.79 18.74 -28.22
CA SER A 297 1.71 19.46 -29.49
C SER A 297 0.55 20.46 -29.44
N SER A 298 0.86 21.75 -29.28
CA SER A 298 -0.12 22.82 -29.11
C SER A 298 0.02 23.86 -30.21
N ALA A 299 -1.06 24.11 -30.96
CA ALA A 299 -1.10 25.05 -32.09
C ALA A 299 -0.02 24.85 -33.19
N GLY A 300 0.66 23.70 -33.22
CA GLY A 300 1.77 23.39 -34.14
C GLY A 300 3.18 23.58 -33.55
N GLU A 301 3.30 23.94 -32.27
CA GLU A 301 4.57 23.90 -31.52
C GLU A 301 4.59 22.66 -30.59
N GLU A 302 5.69 21.90 -30.64
CA GLU A 302 5.93 20.75 -29.75
C GLU A 302 6.78 21.18 -28.54
N VAL A 303 6.27 20.96 -27.33
CA VAL A 303 6.97 21.21 -26.06
C VAL A 303 7.08 19.92 -25.26
N ARG A 304 8.26 19.68 -24.65
CA ARG A 304 8.59 18.39 -24.02
C ARG A 304 9.28 18.57 -22.67
N GLU A 305 8.58 18.20 -21.60
CA GLU A 305 8.95 18.51 -20.20
C GLU A 305 9.04 17.26 -19.30
N PRO A 306 10.06 17.13 -18.43
CA PRO A 306 10.13 16.07 -17.44
C PRO A 306 9.15 16.33 -16.28
N LEU A 307 8.24 15.38 -16.06
CA LEU A 307 7.20 15.50 -15.04
C LEU A 307 7.76 15.12 -13.66
N LYS A 308 8.02 16.12 -12.82
CA LYS A 308 8.59 15.90 -11.48
C LYS A 308 7.51 15.48 -10.49
N ALA A 309 7.82 14.50 -9.64
CA ALA A 309 6.95 14.08 -8.54
C ALA A 309 6.56 15.26 -7.63
N ALA A 310 5.31 15.23 -7.15
CA ALA A 310 4.72 16.24 -6.29
C ALA A 310 3.60 15.66 -5.42
N ILE A 311 3.33 16.31 -4.30
CA ILE A 311 2.14 16.10 -3.46
C ILE A 311 1.35 17.40 -3.33
N HIS A 312 0.02 17.31 -3.36
CA HIS A 312 -0.90 18.43 -3.20
C HIS A 312 -2.21 17.93 -2.60
N PRO A 313 -2.85 18.62 -1.64
CA PRO A 313 -4.09 18.19 -1.00
C PRO A 313 -5.18 17.70 -1.96
N GLU A 314 -5.45 18.45 -3.04
CA GLU A 314 -6.53 18.10 -3.99
C GLU A 314 -6.13 17.12 -5.12
N LEU A 315 -4.83 16.93 -5.39
CA LEU A 315 -4.35 16.04 -6.48
C LEU A 315 -3.80 14.71 -5.96
N GLY A 316 -3.47 14.63 -4.67
CA GLY A 316 -2.67 13.56 -4.10
C GLY A 316 -1.23 13.55 -4.64
N TYR A 317 -0.61 12.39 -4.60
CA TYR A 317 0.68 12.15 -5.26
C TYR A 317 0.50 12.09 -6.78
N HIS A 318 1.28 12.91 -7.49
CA HIS A 318 1.23 13.04 -8.94
C HIS A 318 2.61 13.45 -9.50
N TYR A 319 2.75 13.40 -10.81
CA TYR A 319 3.89 13.96 -11.54
C TYR A 319 3.39 15.16 -12.36
N GLY A 320 4.19 16.21 -12.54
CA GLY A 320 3.72 17.33 -13.34
C GLY A 320 4.76 18.38 -13.71
N ALA A 321 4.39 19.25 -14.64
CA ALA A 321 5.21 20.37 -15.11
C ALA A 321 4.31 21.53 -15.58
N PRO A 322 4.75 22.80 -15.43
CA PRO A 322 4.15 23.90 -16.16
C PRO A 322 4.51 23.79 -17.65
N PHE A 323 3.57 24.14 -18.53
CA PHE A 323 3.81 24.25 -19.97
C PHE A 323 3.59 25.71 -20.43
N PRO A 324 4.23 26.18 -21.52
CA PRO A 324 3.97 27.51 -22.08
C PRO A 324 2.52 27.65 -22.58
N ALA A 325 2.02 26.61 -23.24
CA ALA A 325 0.65 26.46 -23.69
C ALA A 325 0.24 24.97 -23.63
N ILE A 326 -1.04 24.72 -23.37
CA ILE A 326 -1.71 23.42 -23.47
C ILE A 326 -3.22 23.69 -23.42
N ALA A 327 -3.98 23.04 -24.29
CA ALA A 327 -5.42 23.16 -24.43
C ALA A 327 -6.11 21.78 -24.50
N MET A 328 -7.42 21.75 -24.30
CA MET A 328 -8.21 20.58 -24.69
C MET A 328 -8.30 20.55 -26.23
N GLY A 329 -8.05 19.38 -26.83
CA GLY A 329 -7.87 19.20 -28.27
C GLY A 329 -6.41 19.11 -28.73
N ASP A 330 -5.43 19.43 -27.86
CA ASP A 330 -4.01 19.21 -28.15
C ASP A 330 -3.63 17.73 -27.98
N GLU A 331 -2.64 17.25 -28.73
CA GLU A 331 -2.10 15.89 -28.59
C GLU A 331 -1.05 15.84 -27.47
N MET A 332 -1.14 14.86 -26.58
CA MET A 332 -0.16 14.61 -25.52
C MET A 332 0.36 13.17 -25.59
N THR A 333 1.68 13.01 -25.64
CA THR A 333 2.38 11.73 -25.49
C THR A 333 3.12 11.68 -24.15
N LEU A 334 2.93 10.60 -23.39
CA LEU A 334 3.54 10.31 -22.09
C LEU A 334 4.59 9.19 -22.23
N GLU A 335 5.81 9.46 -21.78
CA GLU A 335 6.96 8.55 -21.80
C GLU A 335 7.32 8.10 -20.38
N VAL A 336 7.62 6.81 -20.20
CA VAL A 336 8.11 6.24 -18.92
C VAL A 336 9.61 5.94 -19.01
N GLY A 337 10.45 6.94 -18.71
CA GLY A 337 11.89 6.80 -18.67
C GLY A 337 12.44 5.95 -17.51
N ALA A 338 11.63 5.72 -16.46
CA ALA A 338 11.90 4.70 -15.45
C ALA A 338 10.59 4.18 -14.80
N PRO A 339 10.42 2.85 -14.65
CA PRO A 339 9.24 2.27 -14.00
C PRO A 339 9.23 2.53 -12.48
N PRO A 340 8.10 2.33 -11.78
CA PRO A 340 7.96 2.60 -10.35
C PRO A 340 8.99 1.82 -9.51
N GLN A 341 9.89 2.55 -8.86
CA GLN A 341 10.97 2.02 -8.01
C GLN A 341 10.44 1.72 -6.59
N ILE A 342 9.51 0.77 -6.52
CA ILE A 342 8.83 0.33 -5.30
C ILE A 342 8.85 -1.20 -5.22
N ALA A 343 9.01 -1.78 -4.04
CA ALA A 343 8.89 -3.23 -3.86
C ALA A 343 7.43 -3.67 -4.08
N ARG A 344 7.23 -4.90 -4.56
CA ARG A 344 5.92 -5.45 -4.95
C ARG A 344 5.67 -6.76 -4.20
N HIS A 345 4.46 -6.92 -3.66
CA HIS A 345 3.97 -8.21 -3.16
C HIS A 345 3.30 -9.03 -4.28
N ARG A 346 2.85 -10.24 -3.92
CA ARG A 346 2.04 -11.14 -4.75
C ARG A 346 0.82 -10.41 -5.34
N GLY A 347 0.50 -10.74 -6.59
CA GLY A 347 -0.53 -10.07 -7.40
C GLY A 347 -0.07 -8.80 -8.12
N TYR A 348 1.13 -8.28 -7.83
CA TYR A 348 1.77 -7.15 -8.55
C TYR A 348 3.19 -7.45 -9.05
N GLN A 349 3.77 -8.62 -8.75
CA GLN A 349 5.21 -8.91 -8.93
C GLN A 349 5.74 -8.79 -10.37
N THR A 350 4.88 -8.88 -11.38
CA THR A 350 5.21 -8.68 -12.81
C THR A 350 4.60 -7.42 -13.42
N ALA A 351 3.90 -6.59 -12.64
CA ALA A 351 3.21 -5.38 -13.10
C ALA A 351 4.09 -4.13 -13.03
N PHE A 352 3.77 -3.15 -13.88
CA PHE A 352 4.36 -1.81 -13.88
C PHE A 352 5.89 -1.85 -14.11
N LEU A 353 6.36 -2.57 -15.13
CA LEU A 353 7.79 -2.79 -15.39
C LEU A 353 8.23 -2.26 -16.75
N GLU A 354 7.47 -2.58 -17.78
CA GLU A 354 7.73 -2.25 -19.18
C GLU A 354 6.55 -1.44 -19.70
N PHE A 355 6.84 -0.40 -20.49
CA PHE A 355 5.88 0.61 -20.94
C PHE A 355 6.29 1.08 -22.34
N ASP A 356 5.34 1.07 -23.28
CA ASP A 356 5.44 1.78 -24.55
C ASP A 356 5.08 3.27 -24.35
N ASP A 357 5.35 4.11 -25.36
CA ASP A 357 4.91 5.50 -25.37
C ASP A 357 3.37 5.60 -25.48
N MET A 358 2.76 6.48 -24.67
CA MET A 358 1.31 6.55 -24.46
C MET A 358 0.73 7.88 -24.94
N THR A 359 0.01 7.88 -26.07
CA THR A 359 -0.57 9.09 -26.69
C THR A 359 -2.09 9.21 -26.47
N LEU A 360 -2.59 10.44 -26.27
CA LEU A 360 -4.02 10.77 -26.19
C LEU A 360 -4.31 12.22 -26.64
N THR A 361 -5.50 12.47 -27.19
CA THR A 361 -6.03 13.82 -27.39
C THR A 361 -6.60 14.36 -26.08
N LEU A 362 -6.19 15.55 -25.65
CA LEU A 362 -6.59 16.08 -24.35
C LEU A 362 -8.09 16.44 -24.32
N GLY A 363 -8.85 15.73 -23.47
CA GLY A 363 -10.28 15.98 -23.26
C GLY A 363 -11.22 15.16 -24.16
N GLU A 364 -10.70 14.27 -25.02
CA GLU A 364 -11.48 13.16 -25.59
C GLU A 364 -11.62 12.02 -24.56
N GLN A 365 -12.64 11.15 -24.72
CA GLN A 365 -13.00 10.07 -23.77
C GLN A 365 -12.89 8.68 -24.40
#